data_AF-A0A109FQF7-F1
#
_entry.id   AF-A0A109FQF7-F1
#
_cell.length_a   1.000
_cell.length_b   1.000
_cell.length_c   1.000
_cell.angle_alpha   90.00
_cell.angle_beta   90.00
_cell.angle_gamma   90.00
#
_symmetry.space_group_name_H-M   'P 1'
#
loop_
_entity.id
_entity.type
_entity.pdbx_description
1 polymer ?
#
loop_
_entity_poly.entity_id
_entity_poly.type
_entity_poly.pdbx_seq_one_letter_code
_entity_poly.pdbx_strand_id
1 'polypeptide(L)'
;MPAPWSYKGQTYTSLKKLVAAQASPGVTYAGVVARMRDGWALEKAIHEPVGKKTSRQYKVGNQTFKDLKALAKAADISYNAAVKRAHRGWSDAEILHGKAPRQSTHAGAAAPVKVARNAVKVNGIGYDSLSKAHAALKPGCSYRTLLARLKQHWSLEEAFELIKKVDGRTAKASTRRLVIDGNPYTPAEAARHFRVPYNTLLDRLRREASDLQAIGQEKIPSGSLIRQKDLRRVRESLAKKHYLVDGERFDSVAALARKYNLATALVYNRIHINKWTAKKAVTEPPTNPVVVNGAHYRSATCAWEKIGKTTLATYQGRIANGHSLMVSLGLEPLPSLDRYEVAGVKYSTLAEVAAAHSLTLPALNSRLLSMSLEDALTYTPTTGRYSAGVFKKNSALAASPGTLYFVKIRFDGGTLHKIGITQKTTARRLGAFDHQSLFECEGKLIDLYEIEQATVKVFAQCLFRAEEEFEGRTETFLLTDEEERLMLDFITGAQPTTTGLTDLA
;
A
#
# COMPACT_ATOMS: atom_id res chain seq x y z
N MET A 1 -30.55 -24.65 38.98
CA MET A 1 -29.33 -25.49 38.90
C MET A 1 -29.14 -25.92 37.45
N PRO A 2 -27.92 -25.99 36.90
CA PRO A 2 -27.71 -26.50 35.56
C PRO A 2 -28.20 -27.95 35.49
N ALA A 3 -28.81 -28.34 34.36
CA ALA A 3 -29.28 -29.71 34.16
C ALA A 3 -28.11 -30.71 34.31
N PRO A 4 -28.36 -31.89 34.92
CA PRO A 4 -27.35 -32.93 35.04
C PRO A 4 -26.92 -33.42 33.65
N TRP A 5 -25.65 -33.82 33.52
CA TRP A 5 -25.09 -34.30 32.27
C TRP A 5 -25.29 -35.81 32.16
N SER A 6 -25.94 -36.28 31.09
CA SER A 6 -26.07 -37.71 30.80
C SER A 6 -25.03 -38.13 29.77
N TYR A 7 -24.24 -39.16 30.07
CA TYR A 7 -23.25 -39.72 29.15
C TYR A 7 -23.13 -41.23 29.37
N LYS A 8 -23.31 -42.03 28.30
CA LYS A 8 -23.31 -43.51 28.33
C LYS A 8 -24.20 -44.11 29.44
N GLY A 9 -25.40 -43.53 29.62
CA GLY A 9 -26.38 -44.02 30.61
C GLY A 9 -26.11 -43.61 32.06
N GLN A 10 -25.00 -42.93 32.36
CA GLN A 10 -24.72 -42.38 33.69
C GLN A 10 -25.02 -40.88 33.74
N THR A 11 -25.48 -40.40 34.90
CA THR A 11 -25.73 -38.97 35.14
C THR A 11 -24.65 -38.37 36.03
N TYR A 12 -24.19 -37.17 35.67
CA TYR A 12 -23.14 -36.44 36.37
C TYR A 12 -23.66 -35.08 36.82
N THR A 13 -23.33 -34.70 38.05
CA THR A 13 -23.78 -33.40 38.63
C THR A 13 -23.13 -32.19 37.96
N SER A 14 -22.01 -32.38 37.24
CA SER A 14 -21.36 -31.32 36.48
C SER A 14 -20.46 -31.90 35.37
N LEU A 15 -20.22 -31.11 34.32
CA LEU A 15 -19.27 -31.46 33.26
C LEU A 15 -17.86 -31.72 33.83
N LYS A 16 -17.46 -31.01 34.89
CA LYS A 16 -16.16 -31.23 35.55
C LYS A 16 -16.05 -32.64 36.14
N LYS A 17 -17.11 -33.16 36.78
CA LYS A 17 -17.15 -34.54 37.27
C LYS A 17 -17.17 -35.55 36.13
N LEU A 18 -17.91 -35.26 35.06
CA LEU A 18 -17.96 -36.11 33.87
C LEU A 18 -16.56 -36.24 33.24
N VAL A 19 -15.85 -35.14 33.02
CA VAL A 19 -14.48 -35.16 32.48
C VAL A 19 -13.52 -35.87 33.43
N ALA A 20 -13.62 -35.65 34.75
CA ALA A 20 -12.78 -36.35 35.71
C ALA A 20 -12.99 -37.88 35.72
N ALA A 21 -14.21 -38.34 35.43
CA ALA A 21 -14.54 -39.76 35.42
C ALA A 21 -14.28 -40.45 34.07
N GLN A 22 -14.46 -39.75 32.95
CA GLN A 22 -14.54 -40.37 31.62
C GLN A 22 -13.48 -39.90 30.62
N ALA A 23 -12.68 -38.88 30.94
CA ALA A 23 -11.71 -38.34 29.98
C ALA A 23 -10.47 -39.21 29.80
N SER A 24 -10.01 -39.29 28.55
CA SER A 24 -8.75 -39.97 28.23
C SER A 24 -7.56 -39.27 28.90
N PRO A 25 -6.48 -40.01 29.24
CA PRO A 25 -5.31 -39.45 29.90
C PRO A 25 -4.77 -38.20 29.19
N GLY A 26 -4.60 -37.10 29.93
CA GLY A 26 -4.09 -35.82 29.41
C GLY A 26 -5.17 -34.86 28.89
N VAL A 27 -6.44 -35.26 28.81
CA VAL A 27 -7.55 -34.36 28.49
C VAL A 27 -8.04 -33.65 29.74
N THR A 28 -7.87 -32.33 29.80
CA THR A 28 -8.31 -31.51 30.94
C THR A 28 -9.72 -30.95 30.73
N TYR A 29 -10.41 -30.64 31.83
CA TYR A 29 -11.73 -29.96 31.78
C TYR A 29 -11.72 -28.70 30.90
N ALA A 30 -10.67 -27.87 31.02
CA ALA A 30 -10.54 -26.67 30.20
C ALA A 30 -10.41 -27.01 28.69
N GLY A 31 -9.70 -28.10 28.36
CA GLY A 31 -9.59 -28.60 26.98
C GLY A 31 -10.93 -29.04 26.40
N VAL A 32 -11.73 -29.78 27.18
CA VAL A 32 -13.07 -30.22 26.76
C VAL A 32 -13.99 -29.01 26.52
N VAL A 33 -14.00 -28.03 27.44
CA VAL A 33 -14.81 -26.80 27.28
C VAL A 33 -14.39 -26.01 26.04
N ALA A 34 -13.10 -25.87 25.78
CA ALA A 34 -12.61 -25.20 24.58
C ALA A 34 -13.05 -25.94 23.30
N ARG A 35 -12.88 -27.27 23.25
CA ARG A 35 -13.32 -28.11 22.13
C ARG A 35 -14.83 -28.00 21.87
N MET A 36 -15.64 -28.06 22.92
CA MET A 36 -17.10 -27.89 22.79
C MET A 36 -17.49 -26.51 22.28
N ARG A 37 -16.78 -25.45 22.71
CA ARG A 37 -16.97 -24.09 22.19
C ARG A 37 -16.60 -23.99 20.70
N ASP A 38 -15.61 -24.76 20.27
CA ASP A 38 -15.19 -24.89 18.87
C ASP A 38 -16.07 -25.89 18.07
N GLY A 39 -17.20 -26.33 18.65
CA GLY A 39 -18.22 -27.15 17.97
C GLY A 39 -17.99 -28.66 18.01
N TRP A 40 -17.06 -29.15 18.83
CA TRP A 40 -16.83 -30.60 18.95
C TRP A 40 -17.97 -31.29 19.69
N ALA A 41 -18.33 -32.48 19.22
CA ALA A 41 -19.21 -33.38 19.96
C ALA A 41 -18.57 -33.75 21.30
N LEU A 42 -19.39 -33.87 22.36
CA LEU A 42 -18.94 -34.14 23.73
C LEU A 42 -18.04 -35.39 23.81
N GLU A 43 -18.45 -36.48 23.15
CA GLU A 43 -17.69 -37.73 23.10
C GLU A 43 -16.29 -37.54 22.50
N LYS A 44 -16.23 -36.89 21.34
CA LYS A 44 -14.96 -36.55 20.67
C LYS A 44 -14.09 -35.64 21.54
N ALA A 45 -14.71 -34.68 22.21
CA ALA A 45 -14.01 -33.71 23.06
C ALA A 45 -13.34 -34.36 24.28
N ILE A 46 -13.92 -35.44 24.81
CA ILE A 46 -13.46 -36.15 26.01
C ILE A 46 -12.37 -37.20 25.69
N HIS A 47 -12.47 -37.87 24.55
CA HIS A 47 -11.61 -39.01 24.23
C HIS A 47 -10.45 -38.71 23.30
N GLU A 48 -10.57 -37.72 22.43
CA GLU A 48 -9.48 -37.46 21.50
C GLU A 48 -8.31 -36.83 22.26
N PRO A 49 -7.10 -37.42 22.24
CA PRO A 49 -5.98 -36.87 22.97
C PRO A 49 -5.68 -35.46 22.45
N VAL A 50 -5.15 -34.59 23.31
CA VAL A 50 -4.66 -33.29 22.85
C VAL A 50 -3.52 -33.59 21.88
N GLY A 51 -3.75 -33.37 20.58
CA GLY A 51 -2.71 -33.54 19.57
C GLY A 51 -1.44 -32.85 20.07
N LYS A 52 -0.32 -33.58 20.09
CA LYS A 52 0.96 -33.01 20.55
C LYS A 52 1.12 -31.70 19.82
N LYS A 53 1.22 -30.59 20.57
CA LYS A 53 1.51 -29.29 19.96
C LYS A 53 2.84 -29.47 19.25
N THR A 54 2.81 -29.64 17.94
CA THR A 54 4.01 -29.66 17.13
C THR A 54 4.58 -28.26 17.27
N SER A 55 5.59 -28.11 18.12
CA SER A 55 6.36 -26.88 18.17
C SER A 55 6.96 -26.71 16.79
N ARG A 56 6.55 -25.66 16.08
CA ARG A 56 7.18 -25.28 14.82
C ARG A 56 8.68 -25.17 15.07
N GLN A 57 9.46 -25.98 14.38
CA GLN A 57 10.90 -25.80 14.30
C GLN A 57 11.19 -24.71 13.27
N TYR A 58 12.21 -23.90 13.53
CA TYR A 58 12.61 -22.81 12.64
C TYR A 58 13.91 -23.21 11.94
N LYS A 59 13.95 -23.13 10.61
CA LYS A 59 15.11 -23.59 9.82
C LYS A 59 15.70 -22.42 9.06
N VAL A 60 17.00 -22.17 9.25
CA VAL A 60 17.75 -21.15 8.51
C VAL A 60 19.04 -21.77 7.97
N GLY A 61 19.07 -22.02 6.67
CA GLY A 61 20.13 -22.82 6.04
C GLY A 61 20.22 -24.21 6.69
N ASN A 62 21.39 -24.55 7.22
CA ASN A 62 21.65 -25.83 7.89
C ASN A 62 21.38 -25.81 9.41
N GLN A 63 21.00 -24.66 9.97
CA GLN A 63 20.70 -24.53 11.39
C GLN A 63 19.20 -24.75 11.65
N THR A 64 18.87 -25.60 12.62
CA THR A 64 17.50 -25.82 13.08
C THR A 64 17.36 -25.35 14.52
N PHE A 65 16.41 -24.45 14.78
CA PHE A 65 16.12 -23.92 16.10
C PHE A 65 14.83 -24.56 16.64
N LYS A 66 14.86 -24.99 17.90
CA LYS A 66 13.75 -25.69 18.57
C LYS A 66 12.49 -24.83 18.69
N ASP A 67 12.66 -23.53 18.90
CA ASP A 67 11.57 -22.56 19.03
C ASP A 67 12.02 -21.16 18.58
N LEU A 68 11.06 -20.23 18.53
CA LEU A 68 11.31 -18.85 18.12
C LEU A 68 12.21 -18.10 19.13
N LYS A 69 12.30 -18.56 20.38
CA LYS A 69 13.12 -17.93 21.42
C LYS A 69 14.60 -18.23 21.20
N ALA A 70 14.92 -19.45 20.80
CA ALA A 70 16.25 -19.84 20.36
C ALA A 70 16.67 -19.07 19.10
N LEU A 71 15.77 -18.95 18.10
CA LEU A 71 16.03 -18.14 16.90
C LEU A 71 16.27 -16.66 17.24
N ALA A 72 15.45 -16.08 18.12
CA ALA A 72 15.60 -14.69 18.55
C ALA A 72 16.92 -14.44 19.30
N LYS A 73 17.34 -15.40 20.14
CA LYS A 73 18.63 -15.35 20.83
C LYS A 73 19.80 -15.43 19.84
N ALA A 74 19.71 -16.27 18.80
CA ALA A 74 20.73 -16.37 17.76
C ALA A 74 20.79 -15.11 16.87
N ALA A 75 19.67 -14.41 16.69
CA ALA A 75 19.59 -13.16 15.92
C ALA A 75 19.97 -11.90 16.73
N ASP A 76 20.32 -12.05 18.01
CA ASP A 76 20.50 -10.97 18.98
C ASP A 76 19.33 -9.95 19.00
N ILE A 77 18.09 -10.47 18.98
CA ILE A 77 16.88 -9.64 19.10
C ILE A 77 16.00 -10.12 20.25
N SER A 78 15.20 -9.20 20.80
CA SER A 78 14.19 -9.57 21.78
C SER A 78 13.16 -10.56 21.20
N TYR A 79 12.66 -11.48 22.03
CA TYR A 79 11.60 -12.42 21.63
C TYR A 79 10.37 -11.72 21.04
N ASN A 80 9.96 -10.58 21.60
CA ASN A 80 8.84 -9.79 21.08
C ASN A 80 9.11 -9.21 19.68
N ALA A 81 10.36 -8.87 19.35
CA ALA A 81 10.73 -8.44 18.01
C ALA A 81 10.61 -9.61 17.01
N ALA A 82 11.08 -10.80 17.37
CA ALA A 82 10.94 -12.01 16.56
C ALA A 82 9.47 -12.37 16.30
N VAL A 83 8.61 -12.32 17.33
CA VAL A 83 7.15 -12.54 17.20
C VAL A 83 6.52 -11.54 16.23
N LYS A 84 6.86 -10.25 16.35
CA LYS A 84 6.35 -9.22 15.44
C LYS A 84 6.83 -9.42 14.00
N ARG A 85 8.07 -9.86 13.77
CA ARG A 85 8.58 -10.21 12.44
C ARG A 85 7.82 -11.41 11.86
N ALA A 86 7.64 -12.48 12.64
CA ALA A 86 6.87 -13.66 12.23
C ALA A 86 5.40 -13.34 11.88
N HIS A 87 4.71 -12.52 12.68
CA HIS A 87 3.33 -12.08 12.40
C HIS A 87 3.22 -11.21 11.15
N ARG A 88 4.29 -10.52 10.76
CA ARG A 88 4.37 -9.76 9.50
C ARG A 88 4.73 -10.65 8.30
N GLY A 89 4.81 -11.97 8.48
CA GLY A 89 5.12 -12.93 7.42
C GLY A 89 6.60 -12.98 7.03
N TRP A 90 7.52 -12.58 7.92
CA TRP A 90 8.95 -12.74 7.65
C TRP A 90 9.31 -14.23 7.66
N SER A 91 10.17 -14.62 6.73
CA SER A 91 10.79 -15.95 6.71
C SER A 91 11.73 -16.14 7.90
N ASP A 92 12.02 -17.38 8.26
CA ASP A 92 12.92 -17.71 9.38
C ASP A 92 14.31 -17.07 9.17
N ALA A 93 14.80 -17.05 7.92
CA ALA A 93 16.05 -16.40 7.53
C ALA A 93 16.00 -14.87 7.66
N GLU A 94 14.92 -14.21 7.24
CA GLU A 94 14.74 -12.77 7.45
C GLU A 94 14.62 -12.42 8.93
N ILE A 95 14.05 -13.31 9.75
CA ILE A 95 13.99 -13.10 11.21
C ILE A 95 15.41 -13.11 11.79
N LEU A 96 16.25 -14.05 11.36
CA LEU A 96 17.63 -14.22 11.83
C LEU A 96 18.56 -13.09 11.34
N HIS A 97 18.58 -12.83 10.04
CA HIS A 97 19.55 -11.92 9.40
C HIS A 97 19.00 -10.49 9.21
N GLY A 98 17.71 -10.26 9.46
CA GLY A 98 17.04 -9.05 9.04
C GLY A 98 16.57 -9.12 7.60
N LYS A 99 15.67 -8.20 7.22
CA LYS A 99 15.23 -8.09 5.84
C LYS A 99 16.25 -7.26 5.08
N ALA A 100 16.80 -7.79 3.99
CA ALA A 100 17.65 -7.03 3.11
C ALA A 100 16.93 -5.72 2.74
N PRO A 101 17.60 -4.56 2.81
CA PRO A 101 17.00 -3.32 2.35
C PRO A 101 16.53 -3.56 0.93
N ARG A 102 15.24 -3.31 0.66
CA ARG A 102 14.74 -3.33 -0.71
C ARG A 102 15.57 -2.31 -1.46
N GLN A 103 16.43 -2.77 -2.38
CA GLN A 103 17.05 -1.88 -3.34
C GLN A 103 15.91 -1.16 -4.03
N SER A 104 15.80 0.15 -3.78
CA SER A 104 14.75 0.93 -4.44
C SER A 104 15.11 0.95 -5.91
N THR A 105 14.42 0.17 -6.73
CA THR A 105 14.53 0.19 -8.19
C THR A 105 13.99 1.50 -8.81
N HIS A 106 13.95 2.58 -8.03
CA HIS A 106 13.45 3.90 -8.41
C HIS A 106 14.52 5.00 -8.26
N ALA A 107 15.78 4.66 -8.01
CA ALA A 107 16.88 5.61 -8.10
C ALA A 107 17.25 5.80 -9.59
N GLY A 108 16.56 6.68 -10.31
CA GLY A 108 16.97 7.06 -11.66
C GLY A 108 15.97 7.85 -12.50
N ALA A 109 14.67 7.74 -12.23
CA ALA A 109 13.67 8.52 -12.95
C ALA A 109 13.24 9.73 -12.13
N ALA A 110 13.61 10.94 -12.58
CA ALA A 110 13.05 12.19 -12.07
C ALA A 110 11.53 12.12 -12.19
N ALA A 111 10.85 11.93 -11.06
CA ALA A 111 9.41 11.74 -11.05
C ALA A 111 8.73 13.00 -11.61
N PRO A 112 7.77 12.85 -12.55
CA PRO A 112 6.99 13.98 -13.01
C PRO A 112 6.31 14.63 -11.82
N VAL A 113 6.36 15.96 -11.76
CA VAL A 113 5.75 16.78 -10.70
C VAL A 113 4.25 16.53 -10.69
N LYS A 114 3.81 15.52 -9.95
CA LYS A 114 2.39 15.23 -9.74
C LYS A 114 1.83 16.41 -8.96
N VAL A 115 0.90 17.15 -9.58
CA VAL A 115 0.07 18.16 -8.91
C VAL A 115 -0.47 17.53 -7.62
N ALA A 116 -0.04 18.05 -6.47
CA ALA A 116 -0.29 17.43 -5.19
C ALA A 116 -1.80 17.47 -4.90
N ARG A 117 -2.47 16.32 -5.01
CA ARG A 117 -3.91 16.13 -4.69
C ARG A 117 -4.29 16.50 -3.25
N ASN A 118 -3.32 16.90 -2.43
CA ASN A 118 -3.46 17.21 -1.02
C ASN A 118 -3.01 18.63 -0.69
N ALA A 119 -3.18 19.58 -1.61
CA ALA A 119 -2.99 20.99 -1.28
C ALA A 119 -3.98 21.38 -0.16
N VAL A 120 -3.47 22.03 0.89
CA VAL A 120 -4.26 22.40 2.07
C VAL A 120 -4.09 23.89 2.33
N LYS A 121 -5.21 24.58 2.58
CA LYS A 121 -5.20 25.97 3.01
C LYS A 121 -5.34 26.02 4.54
N VAL A 122 -4.42 26.69 5.21
CA VAL A 122 -4.48 26.90 6.67
C VAL A 122 -4.35 28.40 6.90
N ASN A 123 -5.37 29.02 7.51
CA ASN A 123 -5.43 30.46 7.71
C ASN A 123 -5.22 31.27 6.41
N GLY A 124 -5.85 30.83 5.31
CA GLY A 124 -5.74 31.48 4.00
C GLY A 124 -4.46 31.20 3.21
N ILE A 125 -3.41 30.66 3.84
CA ILE A 125 -2.14 30.31 3.18
C ILE A 125 -2.24 28.90 2.61
N GLY A 126 -1.98 28.73 1.31
CA GLY A 126 -1.96 27.44 0.63
C GLY A 126 -0.62 26.72 0.75
N TYR A 127 -0.65 25.42 1.07
CA TYR A 127 0.52 24.55 1.17
C TYR A 127 0.32 23.31 0.27
N ASP A 128 1.39 22.81 -0.34
CA ASP A 128 1.31 21.62 -1.22
C ASP A 128 0.89 20.34 -0.49
N SER A 129 1.13 20.28 0.82
CA SER A 129 0.74 19.15 1.66
C SER A 129 0.62 19.55 3.13
N LEU A 130 -0.14 18.76 3.88
CA LEU A 130 -0.22 18.83 5.34
C LEU A 130 1.15 18.75 6.03
N SER A 131 2.09 17.97 5.47
CA SER A 131 3.44 17.86 6.04
C SER A 131 4.25 19.15 5.83
N LYS A 132 4.13 19.78 4.65
CA LYS A 132 4.77 21.09 4.40
C LYS A 132 4.13 22.18 5.26
N ALA A 133 2.81 22.18 5.41
CA ALA A 133 2.11 23.09 6.32
C ALA A 133 2.60 22.94 7.78
N HIS A 134 2.78 21.69 8.26
CA HIS A 134 3.32 21.41 9.60
C HIS A 134 4.77 21.88 9.76
N ALA A 135 5.63 21.62 8.78
CA ALA A 135 7.01 22.08 8.81
C ALA A 135 7.13 23.62 8.77
N ALA A 136 6.25 24.30 8.03
CA ALA A 136 6.24 25.75 7.91
C ALA A 136 5.67 26.44 9.17
N LEU A 137 4.53 25.97 9.68
CA LEU A 137 3.84 26.57 10.83
C LEU A 137 4.46 26.19 12.18
N LYS A 138 5.22 25.08 12.25
CA LYS A 138 5.86 24.55 13.47
C LYS A 138 4.95 24.60 14.72
N PRO A 139 3.74 24.00 14.65
CA PRO A 139 2.84 24.01 15.81
C PRO A 139 3.47 23.23 16.98
N GLY A 140 3.02 23.52 18.20
CA GLY A 140 3.50 22.82 19.41
C GLY A 140 3.19 21.32 19.45
N CYS A 141 2.36 20.83 18.52
CA CYS A 141 2.02 19.41 18.39
C CYS A 141 2.83 18.66 17.34
N SER A 142 3.02 17.36 17.55
CA SER A 142 3.63 16.47 16.55
C SER A 142 2.73 16.28 15.32
N TYR A 143 3.32 15.99 14.16
CA TYR A 143 2.56 15.69 12.93
C TYR A 143 1.58 14.52 13.10
N ARG A 144 1.93 13.52 13.93
CA ARG A 144 1.02 12.40 14.22
C ARG A 144 -0.19 12.84 15.05
N THR A 145 0.01 13.78 15.97
CA THR A 145 -1.06 14.41 16.75
C THR A 145 -2.00 15.20 15.84
N LEU A 146 -1.45 15.97 14.90
CA LEU A 146 -2.21 16.67 13.87
C LEU A 146 -3.14 15.72 13.08
N LEU A 147 -2.59 14.62 12.55
CA LEU A 147 -3.39 13.62 11.82
C LEU A 147 -4.49 12.98 12.69
N ALA A 148 -4.19 12.70 13.95
CA ALA A 148 -5.17 12.14 14.88
C ALA A 148 -6.32 13.13 15.16
N ARG A 149 -6.03 14.42 15.27
CA ARG A 149 -7.04 15.49 15.42
C ARG A 149 -7.94 15.59 14.20
N LEU A 150 -7.37 15.59 12.99
CA LEU A 150 -8.15 15.61 11.75
C LEU A 150 -9.07 14.38 11.62
N LYS A 151 -8.59 13.20 12.03
CA LYS A 151 -9.42 11.97 12.07
C LYS A 151 -10.59 12.07 13.06
N GLN A 152 -10.47 12.92 14.08
CA GLN A 152 -11.54 13.24 15.03
C GLN A 152 -12.38 14.45 14.59
N HIS A 153 -12.33 14.82 13.31
CA HIS A 153 -13.09 15.93 12.73
C HIS A 153 -12.80 17.29 13.38
N TRP A 154 -11.57 17.52 13.82
CA TRP A 154 -11.13 18.88 14.17
C TRP A 154 -11.00 19.71 12.89
N SER A 155 -11.20 21.03 12.99
CA SER A 155 -10.84 21.91 11.87
C SER A 155 -9.31 21.92 11.67
N LEU A 156 -8.86 22.37 10.50
CA LEU A 156 -7.43 22.48 10.21
C LEU A 156 -6.75 23.44 11.19
N GLU A 157 -7.35 24.60 11.42
CA GLU A 157 -6.84 25.64 12.32
C GLU A 157 -6.79 25.17 13.77
N GLU A 158 -7.81 24.43 14.23
CA GLU A 158 -7.80 23.79 15.55
C GLU A 158 -6.73 22.69 15.63
N ALA A 159 -6.56 21.88 14.59
CA ALA A 159 -5.58 20.81 14.57
C ALA A 159 -4.15 21.35 14.67
N PHE A 160 -3.87 22.45 13.98
CA PHE A 160 -2.62 23.21 14.01
C PHE A 160 -2.43 24.07 15.27
N GLU A 161 -3.36 24.04 16.22
CA GLU A 161 -3.32 24.84 17.47
C GLU A 161 -3.34 26.36 17.25
N LEU A 162 -3.78 26.81 16.07
CA LEU A 162 -3.99 28.23 15.78
C LEU A 162 -5.23 28.76 16.50
N ILE A 163 -6.24 27.90 16.65
CA ILE A 163 -7.44 28.17 17.43
C ILE A 163 -7.50 27.14 18.57
N LYS A 164 -7.69 27.62 19.81
CA LYS A 164 -7.94 26.72 20.94
C LYS A 164 -9.28 26.03 20.73
N LYS A 165 -9.24 24.71 20.52
CA LYS A 165 -10.46 23.91 20.45
C LYS A 165 -11.25 24.03 21.75
N VAL A 166 -12.52 24.42 21.64
CA VAL A 166 -13.45 24.32 22.76
C VAL A 166 -13.76 22.83 22.97
N ASP A 167 -13.27 22.24 24.05
CA ASP A 167 -13.60 20.84 24.36
C ASP A 167 -15.12 20.76 24.62
N GLY A 168 -15.85 20.10 23.71
CA GLY A 168 -17.28 19.89 23.82
C GLY A 168 -17.68 19.11 25.09
N ARG A 169 -16.72 18.43 25.75
CA ARG A 169 -16.93 17.82 27.06
C ARG A 169 -17.03 18.86 28.16
N THR A 170 -16.22 19.92 28.11
CA THR A 170 -16.29 21.03 29.08
C THR A 170 -17.56 21.86 28.93
N ALA A 171 -18.05 22.10 27.71
CA ALA A 171 -19.28 22.87 27.50
C ALA A 171 -20.54 22.21 28.11
N LYS A 172 -20.61 20.87 28.15
CA LYS A 172 -21.70 20.14 28.82
C LYS A 172 -21.50 19.98 30.32
N ALA A 173 -20.26 19.96 30.80
CA ALA A 173 -19.98 19.90 32.24
C ALA A 173 -20.14 21.28 32.92
N SER A 174 -20.01 22.39 32.19
CA SER A 174 -20.11 23.75 32.71
C SER A 174 -21.54 24.29 32.80
N THR A 175 -22.55 23.59 32.28
CA THR A 175 -23.94 24.09 32.30
C THR A 175 -24.66 23.81 33.61
N ARG A 176 -24.31 22.76 34.37
CA ARG A 176 -24.90 22.54 35.70
C ARG A 176 -24.31 23.57 36.66
N ARG A 177 -25.14 24.52 37.12
CA ARG A 177 -24.81 25.43 38.23
C ARG A 177 -25.30 24.80 39.54
N LEU A 178 -24.45 24.83 40.55
CA LEU A 178 -24.77 24.43 41.93
C LEU A 178 -25.12 25.70 42.70
N VAL A 179 -26.22 25.71 43.43
CA VAL A 179 -26.61 26.86 44.26
C VAL A 179 -26.24 26.54 45.69
N ILE A 180 -25.15 27.13 46.18
CA ILE A 180 -24.61 26.92 47.52
C ILE A 180 -24.66 28.26 48.23
N ASP A 181 -25.42 28.34 49.33
CA ASP A 181 -25.61 29.56 50.11
C ASP A 181 -26.07 30.77 49.25
N GLY A 182 -26.95 30.51 48.28
CA GLY A 182 -27.47 31.51 47.35
C GLY A 182 -26.52 31.90 46.20
N ASN A 183 -25.28 31.42 46.20
CA ASN A 183 -24.29 31.73 45.17
C ASN A 183 -24.20 30.59 44.12
N PRO A 184 -24.22 30.91 42.82
CA PRO A 184 -24.10 29.91 41.76
C PRO A 184 -22.64 29.56 41.47
N TYR A 185 -22.26 28.29 41.68
CA TYR A 185 -20.94 27.77 41.35
C TYR A 185 -21.01 26.77 40.19
N THR A 186 -19.97 26.71 39.35
CA THR A 186 -19.73 25.49 38.57
C THR A 186 -19.20 24.37 39.49
N PRO A 187 -19.38 23.08 39.15
CA PRO A 187 -18.83 21.98 39.94
C PRO A 187 -17.31 22.08 40.17
N ALA A 188 -16.57 22.67 39.24
CA ALA A 188 -15.12 22.88 39.36
C ALA A 188 -14.77 24.06 40.29
N GLU A 189 -15.56 25.13 40.28
CA GLU A 189 -15.42 26.24 41.23
C GLU A 189 -15.79 25.78 42.65
N ALA A 190 -16.93 25.09 42.82
CA ALA A 190 -17.35 24.55 44.11
C ALA A 190 -16.31 23.57 44.69
N ALA A 191 -15.78 22.65 43.88
CA ALA A 191 -14.72 21.73 44.31
C ALA A 191 -13.48 22.45 44.85
N ARG A 192 -13.03 23.52 44.18
CA ARG A 192 -11.89 24.34 44.62
C ARG A 192 -12.22 25.15 45.87
N HIS A 193 -13.37 25.82 45.88
CA HIS A 193 -13.81 26.70 46.97
C HIS A 193 -13.99 25.94 48.29
N PHE A 194 -14.69 24.80 48.24
CA PHE A 194 -14.99 23.98 49.42
C PHE A 194 -13.97 22.86 49.66
N ARG A 195 -12.85 22.85 48.92
CA ARG A 195 -11.73 21.89 49.05
C ARG A 195 -12.17 20.42 48.97
N VAL A 196 -13.13 20.10 48.10
CA VAL A 196 -13.59 18.74 47.83
C VAL A 196 -12.98 18.25 46.51
N PRO A 197 -12.44 17.01 46.43
CA PRO A 197 -11.97 16.47 45.17
C PRO A 197 -13.07 16.50 44.11
N TYR A 198 -12.78 17.09 42.94
CA TYR A 198 -13.75 17.29 41.86
C TYR A 198 -14.49 16.00 41.46
N ASN A 199 -13.78 14.87 41.41
CA ASN A 199 -14.38 13.58 41.08
C ASN A 199 -15.36 13.08 42.16
N THR A 200 -15.09 13.35 43.44
CA THR A 200 -15.97 13.00 44.56
C THR A 200 -17.25 13.82 44.52
N LEU A 201 -17.13 15.13 44.27
CA LEU A 201 -18.28 16.02 44.09
C LEU A 201 -19.16 15.55 42.92
N LEU A 202 -18.56 15.25 41.76
CA LEU A 202 -19.30 14.74 40.61
C LEU A 202 -19.95 13.36 40.85
N ASP A 203 -19.28 12.44 41.55
CA ASP A 203 -19.87 11.14 41.92
C ASP A 203 -21.10 11.34 42.81
N ARG A 204 -20.99 12.17 43.85
CA ARG A 204 -22.10 12.49 44.76
C ARG A 204 -23.28 13.13 44.00
N LEU A 205 -23.04 14.13 43.16
CA LEU A 205 -24.09 14.77 42.35
C LEU A 205 -24.73 13.83 41.31
N ARG A 206 -23.96 12.89 40.76
CA ARG A 206 -24.49 11.85 39.86
C ARG A 206 -25.35 10.84 40.60
N ARG A 207 -25.08 10.65 41.90
CA ARG A 207 -25.82 9.78 42.82
C ARG A 207 -26.91 10.52 43.59
N GLU A 208 -27.34 11.67 43.05
CA GLU A 208 -28.44 12.49 43.55
C GLU A 208 -28.23 13.12 44.93
N ALA A 209 -26.98 13.32 45.36
CA ALA A 209 -26.71 14.17 46.52
C ALA A 209 -27.19 15.61 46.28
N SER A 210 -27.65 16.29 47.33
CA SER A 210 -27.88 17.75 47.29
C SER A 210 -26.56 18.50 47.03
N ASP A 211 -26.65 19.76 46.61
CA ASP A 211 -25.46 20.58 46.35
C ASP A 211 -24.59 20.73 47.63
N LEU A 212 -25.23 20.93 48.79
CA LEU A 212 -24.59 21.04 50.12
C LEU A 212 -23.99 19.71 50.59
N GLN A 213 -24.68 18.59 50.34
CA GLN A 213 -24.16 17.24 50.60
C GLN A 213 -22.97 16.91 49.71
N ALA A 214 -23.01 17.32 48.44
CA ALA A 214 -21.96 17.04 47.48
C ALA A 214 -20.62 17.70 47.88
N ILE A 215 -20.67 18.93 48.40
CA ILE A 215 -19.51 19.64 48.96
C ILE A 215 -19.18 19.24 50.41
N GLY A 216 -19.99 18.40 51.05
CA GLY A 216 -19.71 17.87 52.39
C GLY A 216 -20.03 18.83 53.55
N GLN A 217 -20.79 19.90 53.32
CA GLN A 217 -21.32 20.75 54.40
C GLN A 217 -22.48 20.05 55.14
N GLU A 218 -23.31 19.31 54.40
CA GLU A 218 -24.34 18.44 54.97
C GLU A 218 -23.87 16.98 55.04
N LYS A 219 -24.19 16.31 56.16
CA LYS A 219 -23.89 14.88 56.31
C LYS A 219 -24.79 14.06 55.40
N ILE A 220 -24.19 13.27 54.51
CA ILE A 220 -24.91 12.31 53.66
C ILE A 220 -25.39 11.14 54.53
N PRO A 221 -26.70 10.88 54.63
CA PRO A 221 -27.20 9.69 55.34
C PRO A 221 -26.66 8.41 54.70
N SER A 222 -26.26 7.44 55.51
CA SER A 222 -25.75 6.17 54.97
C SER A 222 -26.82 5.48 54.12
N GLY A 223 -26.49 5.21 52.85
CA GLY A 223 -27.39 4.55 51.91
C GLY A 223 -28.31 5.46 51.09
N SER A 224 -28.33 6.78 51.32
CA SER A 224 -29.16 7.70 50.52
C SER A 224 -28.69 7.85 49.08
N LEU A 225 -27.39 7.71 48.84
CA LEU A 225 -26.81 7.80 47.50
C LEU A 225 -27.10 6.53 46.68
N ILE A 226 -27.67 6.70 45.50
CA ILE A 226 -27.88 5.61 44.53
C ILE A 226 -26.60 4.82 44.33
N ARG A 227 -26.64 3.48 44.45
CA ARG A 227 -25.43 2.66 44.25
C ARG A 227 -24.96 2.81 42.79
N GLN A 228 -23.64 2.87 42.58
CA GLN A 228 -23.05 3.04 41.25
C GLN A 228 -23.54 1.98 40.23
N LYS A 229 -23.79 0.75 40.68
CA LYS A 229 -24.36 -0.33 39.86
C LYS A 229 -25.76 0.01 39.32
N ASP A 230 -26.59 0.65 40.14
CA ASP A 230 -27.97 0.99 39.79
C ASP A 230 -27.99 2.18 38.84
N LEU A 231 -27.12 3.18 39.04
CA LEU A 231 -26.90 4.28 38.07
C LEU A 231 -26.51 3.77 36.68
N ARG A 232 -25.64 2.77 36.62
CA ARG A 232 -25.27 2.13 35.35
C ARG A 232 -26.47 1.44 34.70
N ARG A 233 -27.26 0.71 35.50
CA ARG A 233 -28.50 0.06 35.04
C ARG A 233 -29.53 1.07 34.56
N VAL A 234 -29.70 2.21 35.24
CA VAL A 234 -30.61 3.30 34.85
C VAL A 234 -30.17 3.96 33.54
N ARG A 235 -28.87 4.24 33.36
CA ARG A 235 -28.33 4.74 32.08
C ARG A 235 -28.52 3.75 30.93
N GLU A 236 -28.29 2.47 31.18
CA GLU A 236 -28.51 1.41 30.20
C GLU A 236 -30.01 1.21 29.92
N SER A 237 -30.89 1.42 30.90
CA SER A 237 -32.36 1.30 30.72
C SER A 237 -33.00 2.53 30.07
N LEU A 238 -32.51 3.74 30.32
CA LEU A 238 -32.95 4.97 29.65
C LEU A 238 -32.55 5.00 28.17
N ALA A 239 -31.52 4.23 27.81
CA ALA A 239 -31.15 3.97 26.42
C ALA A 239 -31.78 2.70 25.84
N LYS A 240 -32.89 2.19 26.41
CA LYS A 240 -33.72 1.18 25.74
C LYS A 240 -34.19 1.77 24.43
N LYS A 241 -33.47 1.45 23.36
CA LYS A 241 -33.83 1.84 21.99
C LYS A 241 -35.13 1.14 21.67
N HIS A 242 -36.21 1.91 21.63
CA HIS A 242 -37.46 1.43 21.07
C HIS A 242 -37.33 1.46 19.55
N TYR A 243 -37.93 0.47 18.90
CA TYR A 243 -37.92 0.33 17.46
C TYR A 243 -39.31 0.68 16.94
N LEU A 244 -39.40 1.64 16.03
CA LEU A 244 -40.65 2.02 15.38
C LEU A 244 -40.69 1.41 13.98
N VAL A 245 -41.71 0.59 13.72
CA VAL A 245 -41.98 0.03 12.39
C VAL A 245 -43.46 0.16 12.11
N ASP A 246 -43.80 0.89 11.04
CA ASP A 246 -45.18 1.10 10.57
C ASP A 246 -46.12 1.63 11.68
N GLY A 247 -45.62 2.52 12.53
CA GLY A 247 -46.37 3.14 13.62
C GLY A 247 -46.42 2.32 14.91
N GLU A 248 -46.04 1.04 14.88
CA GLU A 248 -45.95 0.20 16.08
C GLU A 248 -44.58 0.36 16.78
N ARG A 249 -44.61 0.50 18.12
CA ARG A 249 -43.42 0.61 18.98
C ARG A 249 -43.07 -0.73 19.60
N PHE A 250 -41.84 -1.18 19.39
CA PHE A 250 -41.30 -2.42 19.96
C PHE A 250 -40.21 -2.13 20.98
N ASP A 251 -40.31 -2.73 22.17
CA ASP A 251 -39.36 -2.53 23.27
C ASP A 251 -38.06 -3.35 23.13
N SER A 252 -38.03 -4.30 22.19
CA SER A 252 -36.85 -5.12 21.94
C SER A 252 -36.81 -5.66 20.51
N VAL A 253 -35.60 -5.98 20.04
CA VAL A 253 -35.39 -6.65 18.75
C VAL A 253 -36.10 -8.01 18.70
N ALA A 254 -36.23 -8.70 19.84
CA ALA A 254 -36.94 -9.98 19.92
C ALA A 254 -38.47 -9.85 19.80
N ALA A 255 -39.05 -8.77 20.33
CA ALA A 255 -40.47 -8.46 20.10
C ALA A 255 -40.72 -8.11 18.63
N LEU A 256 -39.85 -7.28 18.05
CA LEU A 256 -39.88 -6.92 16.64
C LEU A 256 -39.74 -8.17 15.74
N ALA A 257 -38.75 -9.04 15.99
CA ALA A 257 -38.53 -10.24 15.19
C ALA A 257 -39.71 -11.24 15.25
N ARG A 258 -40.35 -11.40 16.43
CA ARG A 258 -41.54 -12.27 16.58
C ARG A 258 -42.73 -11.77 15.77
N LYS A 259 -43.01 -10.45 15.76
CA LYS A 259 -44.12 -9.85 15.01
C LYS A 259 -44.01 -10.14 13.51
N TYR A 260 -42.79 -10.12 12.96
CA TYR A 260 -42.52 -10.33 11.54
C TYR A 260 -42.11 -11.77 11.19
N ASN A 261 -42.23 -12.72 12.14
CA ASN A 261 -41.83 -14.12 11.96
C ASN A 261 -40.39 -14.32 11.43
N LEU A 262 -39.45 -13.53 11.95
CA LEU A 262 -38.03 -13.60 11.59
C LEU A 262 -37.19 -14.12 12.76
N ALA A 263 -36.03 -14.71 12.45
CA ALA A 263 -35.06 -15.06 13.46
C ALA A 263 -34.51 -13.81 14.16
N THR A 264 -34.56 -13.76 15.50
CA THR A 264 -34.06 -12.63 16.30
C THR A 264 -32.63 -12.23 15.97
N ALA A 265 -31.76 -13.22 15.70
CA ALA A 265 -30.36 -12.99 15.33
C ALA A 265 -30.22 -12.23 13.99
N LEU A 266 -31.09 -12.52 13.00
CA LEU A 266 -31.08 -11.84 11.70
C LEU A 266 -31.42 -10.35 11.87
N VAL A 267 -32.52 -10.05 12.59
CA VAL A 267 -32.98 -8.67 12.82
C VAL A 267 -31.93 -7.91 13.66
N TYR A 268 -31.32 -8.56 14.66
CA TYR A 268 -30.24 -7.97 15.46
C TYR A 268 -29.02 -7.60 14.61
N ASN A 269 -28.53 -8.52 13.79
CA ASN A 269 -27.37 -8.27 12.93
C ASN A 269 -27.65 -7.15 11.92
N ARG A 270 -28.84 -7.14 11.32
CA ARG A 270 -29.26 -6.08 10.40
C ARG A 270 -29.22 -4.70 11.05
N ILE A 271 -29.77 -4.55 12.26
CA ILE A 271 -29.82 -3.27 12.97
C ILE A 271 -28.43 -2.86 13.50
N HIS A 272 -27.73 -3.76 14.18
CA HIS A 272 -26.52 -3.39 14.92
C HIS A 272 -25.24 -3.46 14.09
N ILE A 273 -25.10 -4.46 13.22
CA ILE A 273 -23.91 -4.66 12.38
C ILE A 273 -24.08 -3.88 11.08
N ASN A 274 -25.18 -4.11 10.36
CA ASN A 274 -25.40 -3.51 9.03
C ASN A 274 -25.99 -2.09 9.11
N LYS A 275 -26.32 -1.60 10.31
CA LYS A 275 -26.88 -0.26 10.55
C LYS A 275 -28.21 0.00 9.83
N TRP A 276 -29.01 -1.04 9.61
CA TRP A 276 -30.33 -0.90 9.00
C TRP A 276 -31.32 -0.24 9.96
N THR A 277 -32.30 0.46 9.40
CA THR A 277 -33.46 0.92 10.16
C THR A 277 -34.30 -0.29 10.59
N ALA A 278 -35.08 -0.15 11.67
CA ALA A 278 -35.92 -1.23 12.18
C ALA A 278 -36.89 -1.76 11.11
N LYS A 279 -37.51 -0.86 10.33
CA LYS A 279 -38.40 -1.20 9.21
C LYS A 279 -37.69 -2.02 8.15
N LYS A 280 -36.56 -1.52 7.64
CA LYS A 280 -35.73 -2.23 6.64
C LYS A 280 -35.28 -3.60 7.15
N ALA A 281 -34.94 -3.70 8.43
CA ALA A 281 -34.49 -4.95 9.06
C ALA A 281 -35.53 -6.07 9.06
N VAL A 282 -36.82 -5.74 9.01
CA VAL A 282 -37.90 -6.73 9.00
C VAL A 282 -38.60 -6.89 7.65
N THR A 283 -38.59 -5.86 6.79
CA THR A 283 -39.29 -5.92 5.51
C THR A 283 -38.44 -6.45 4.35
N GLU A 284 -37.13 -6.17 4.35
CA GLU A 284 -36.28 -6.65 3.25
C GLU A 284 -35.92 -8.14 3.41
N PRO A 285 -35.97 -8.95 2.33
CA PRO A 285 -35.59 -10.35 2.39
C PRO A 285 -34.09 -10.53 2.74
N PRO A 286 -33.70 -11.63 3.41
CA PRO A 286 -32.35 -11.90 3.93
C PRO A 286 -31.24 -11.82 2.87
N THR A 287 -31.58 -12.10 1.62
CA THR A 287 -30.69 -12.07 0.48
C THR A 287 -31.52 -11.79 -0.77
N ASN A 288 -31.00 -11.01 -1.71
CA ASN A 288 -31.59 -10.92 -3.04
C ASN A 288 -31.29 -12.26 -3.74
N PRO A 289 -32.28 -13.15 -3.93
CA PRO A 289 -32.05 -14.36 -4.69
C PRO A 289 -31.65 -13.96 -6.11
N VAL A 290 -30.77 -14.75 -6.71
CA VAL A 290 -30.29 -14.49 -8.08
C VAL A 290 -30.57 -15.73 -8.93
N VAL A 291 -31.00 -15.49 -10.16
CA VAL A 291 -31.17 -16.55 -11.15
C VAL A 291 -29.97 -16.49 -12.09
N VAL A 292 -29.23 -17.58 -12.19
CA VAL A 292 -28.07 -17.69 -13.09
C VAL A 292 -28.27 -18.93 -13.94
N ASN A 293 -28.33 -18.76 -15.27
CA ASN A 293 -28.61 -19.83 -16.24
C ASN A 293 -29.83 -20.68 -15.89
N GLY A 294 -30.92 -20.04 -15.41
CA GLY A 294 -32.17 -20.72 -15.02
C GLY A 294 -32.15 -21.39 -13.64
N ALA A 295 -31.00 -21.46 -12.95
CA ALA A 295 -30.91 -21.97 -11.58
C ALA A 295 -31.07 -20.85 -10.55
N HIS A 296 -31.90 -21.08 -9.52
CA HIS A 296 -32.12 -20.14 -8.43
C HIS A 296 -31.10 -20.33 -7.30
N TYR A 297 -30.41 -19.26 -6.93
CA TYR A 297 -29.46 -19.23 -5.82
C TYR A 297 -29.94 -18.29 -4.73
N ARG A 298 -29.65 -18.65 -3.47
CA ARG A 298 -30.01 -17.85 -2.30
C ARG A 298 -29.40 -16.45 -2.34
N SER A 299 -28.19 -16.32 -2.87
CA SER A 299 -27.47 -15.06 -3.02
C SER A 299 -26.43 -15.14 -4.14
N ALA A 300 -25.93 -13.99 -4.59
CA ALA A 300 -24.83 -13.91 -5.55
C ALA A 300 -23.56 -14.65 -5.06
N THR A 301 -23.24 -14.57 -3.76
CA THR A 301 -22.11 -15.33 -3.18
C THR A 301 -22.35 -16.83 -3.21
N CYS A 302 -23.58 -17.29 -2.94
CA CYS A 302 -23.92 -18.71 -3.04
C CYS A 302 -23.86 -19.21 -4.50
N ALA A 303 -24.24 -18.36 -5.47
CA ALA A 303 -24.02 -18.65 -6.89
C ALA A 303 -22.52 -18.78 -7.19
N TRP A 304 -21.69 -17.85 -6.70
CA TRP A 304 -20.23 -17.93 -6.87
C TRP A 304 -19.61 -19.20 -6.27
N GLU A 305 -19.98 -19.57 -5.04
CA GLU A 305 -19.48 -20.81 -4.40
C GLU A 305 -19.82 -22.07 -5.21
N LYS A 306 -20.98 -22.08 -5.90
CA LYS A 306 -21.45 -23.26 -6.63
C LYS A 306 -20.98 -23.34 -8.08
N ILE A 307 -20.95 -22.22 -8.81
CA ILE A 307 -20.71 -22.18 -10.27
C ILE A 307 -19.66 -21.15 -10.69
N GLY A 308 -19.06 -20.41 -9.75
CA GLY A 308 -18.06 -19.40 -10.05
C GLY A 308 -16.77 -20.01 -10.59
N LYS A 309 -16.24 -19.44 -11.68
CA LYS A 309 -14.93 -19.79 -12.27
C LYS A 309 -13.83 -18.81 -11.85
N THR A 310 -14.14 -17.85 -10.99
CA THR A 310 -13.22 -16.81 -10.52
C THR A 310 -12.80 -17.03 -9.07
N THR A 311 -11.69 -16.44 -8.66
CA THR A 311 -11.33 -16.38 -7.24
C THR A 311 -12.28 -15.45 -6.47
N LEU A 312 -12.44 -15.66 -5.15
CA LEU A 312 -13.31 -14.83 -4.30
C LEU A 312 -12.96 -13.34 -4.40
N ALA A 313 -11.65 -13.03 -4.41
CA ALA A 313 -11.16 -11.66 -4.53
C ALA A 313 -11.53 -11.05 -5.88
N THR A 314 -11.38 -11.81 -6.98
CA THR A 314 -11.78 -11.37 -8.33
C THR A 314 -13.28 -11.14 -8.41
N TYR A 315 -14.10 -12.05 -7.89
CA TYR A 315 -15.56 -11.92 -7.84
C TYR A 315 -15.99 -10.66 -7.06
N GLN A 316 -15.47 -10.47 -5.85
CA GLN A 316 -15.78 -9.30 -5.02
C GLN A 316 -15.34 -7.99 -5.69
N GLY A 317 -14.15 -7.96 -6.29
CA GLY A 317 -13.67 -6.81 -7.04
C GLY A 317 -14.56 -6.49 -8.23
N ARG A 318 -15.03 -7.50 -8.97
CA ARG A 318 -15.91 -7.30 -10.13
C ARG A 318 -17.28 -6.74 -9.75
N ILE A 319 -17.89 -7.27 -8.70
CA ILE A 319 -19.16 -6.74 -8.15
C ILE A 319 -18.99 -5.30 -7.66
N ALA A 320 -17.89 -5.00 -6.96
CA ALA A 320 -17.61 -3.66 -6.46
C ALA A 320 -17.40 -2.63 -7.60
N ASN A 321 -16.86 -3.07 -8.74
CA ASN A 321 -16.73 -2.27 -9.96
C ASN A 321 -18.04 -2.18 -10.78
N GLY A 322 -19.14 -2.76 -10.29
CA GLY A 322 -20.45 -2.68 -10.94
C GLY A 322 -20.63 -3.59 -12.16
N HIS A 323 -19.79 -4.63 -12.33
CA HIS A 323 -19.96 -5.57 -13.43
C HIS A 323 -21.19 -6.47 -13.22
N SER A 324 -21.70 -7.03 -14.32
CA SER A 324 -22.81 -8.00 -14.25
C SER A 324 -22.44 -9.22 -13.40
N LEU A 325 -23.46 -9.90 -12.86
CA LEU A 325 -23.25 -11.11 -12.08
C LEU A 325 -22.56 -12.21 -12.92
N MET A 326 -22.95 -12.37 -14.19
CA MET A 326 -22.36 -13.35 -15.11
C MET A 326 -20.86 -13.12 -15.33
N VAL A 327 -20.46 -11.86 -15.57
CA VAL A 327 -19.06 -11.45 -15.68
C VAL A 327 -18.33 -11.65 -14.36
N SER A 328 -18.96 -11.31 -13.24
CA SER A 328 -18.36 -11.46 -11.90
C SER A 328 -18.08 -12.93 -11.55
N LEU A 329 -18.98 -13.83 -11.95
CA LEU A 329 -18.83 -15.29 -11.83
C LEU A 329 -17.77 -15.86 -12.79
N GLY A 330 -17.34 -15.12 -13.81
CA GLY A 330 -16.43 -15.58 -14.86
C GLY A 330 -17.08 -16.55 -15.84
N LEU A 331 -18.41 -16.47 -15.99
CA LEU A 331 -19.15 -17.21 -17.00
C LEU A 331 -19.18 -16.45 -18.33
N GLU A 332 -19.12 -15.12 -18.25
CA GLU A 332 -18.93 -14.22 -19.39
C GLU A 332 -17.55 -13.56 -19.30
N PRO A 333 -16.89 -13.27 -20.44
CA PRO A 333 -15.65 -12.51 -20.46
C PRO A 333 -15.88 -11.10 -19.92
N LEU A 334 -14.83 -10.49 -19.36
CA LEU A 334 -14.88 -9.09 -18.95
C LEU A 334 -15.15 -8.24 -20.20
N PRO A 335 -16.11 -7.30 -20.21
CA PRO A 335 -16.25 -6.38 -21.33
C PRO A 335 -14.90 -5.70 -21.56
N SER A 336 -14.41 -5.74 -22.80
CA SER A 336 -13.21 -5.02 -23.19
C SER A 336 -13.44 -3.55 -22.90
N LEU A 337 -12.66 -2.99 -21.98
CA LEU A 337 -12.66 -1.56 -21.79
C LEU A 337 -11.86 -0.99 -22.96
N ASP A 338 -12.55 -0.37 -23.91
CA ASP A 338 -11.90 0.45 -24.93
C ASP A 338 -11.17 1.57 -24.21
N ARG A 339 -9.84 1.44 -24.11
CA ARG A 339 -8.99 2.35 -23.31
C ARG A 339 -8.21 3.32 -24.18
N TYR A 340 -8.01 2.97 -25.44
CA TYR A 340 -7.17 3.73 -26.36
C TYR A 340 -7.94 3.93 -27.65
N GLU A 341 -7.97 5.16 -28.14
CA GLU A 341 -8.55 5.51 -29.43
C GLU A 341 -7.45 6.15 -30.27
N VAL A 342 -7.13 5.54 -31.41
CA VAL A 342 -6.09 6.03 -32.33
C VAL A 342 -6.69 6.06 -33.72
N ALA A 343 -6.70 7.25 -34.34
CA ALA A 343 -7.27 7.48 -35.67
C ALA A 343 -8.73 6.95 -35.81
N GLY A 344 -9.54 7.07 -34.74
CA GLY A 344 -10.92 6.62 -34.71
C GLY A 344 -11.12 5.11 -34.51
N VAL A 345 -10.04 4.33 -34.39
CA VAL A 345 -10.11 2.90 -34.04
C VAL A 345 -9.89 2.74 -32.53
N LYS A 346 -10.78 2.00 -31.88
CA LYS A 346 -10.73 1.72 -30.44
C LYS A 346 -10.00 0.41 -30.17
N TYR A 347 -9.12 0.44 -29.18
CA TYR A 347 -8.31 -0.69 -28.75
C TYR A 347 -8.48 -0.93 -27.25
N SER A 348 -8.49 -2.20 -26.86
CA SER A 348 -8.67 -2.61 -25.46
C SER A 348 -7.36 -2.57 -24.68
N THR A 349 -6.23 -2.77 -25.37
CA THR A 349 -4.90 -2.79 -24.77
C THR A 349 -3.85 -2.05 -25.62
N LEU A 350 -2.79 -1.54 -24.98
CA LEU A 350 -1.62 -0.99 -25.68
C LEU A 350 -0.90 -2.03 -26.55
N ALA A 351 -1.04 -3.33 -26.24
CA ALA A 351 -0.44 -4.39 -27.05
C ALA A 351 -1.10 -4.49 -28.42
N GLU A 352 -2.44 -4.36 -28.48
CA GLU A 352 -3.18 -4.30 -29.74
C GLU A 352 -2.82 -3.04 -30.53
N VAL A 353 -2.70 -1.89 -29.86
CA VAL A 353 -2.24 -0.63 -30.48
C VAL A 353 -0.83 -0.82 -31.06
N ALA A 354 0.10 -1.40 -30.30
CA ALA A 354 1.46 -1.63 -30.77
C ALA A 354 1.49 -2.58 -32.00
N ALA A 355 0.74 -3.68 -31.94
CA ALA A 355 0.65 -4.65 -33.04
C ALA A 355 0.07 -4.02 -34.32
N ALA A 356 -0.99 -3.22 -34.19
CA ALA A 356 -1.62 -2.52 -35.33
C ALA A 356 -0.66 -1.55 -36.04
N HIS A 357 0.30 -0.98 -35.31
CA HIS A 357 1.28 -0.03 -35.83
C HIS A 357 2.68 -0.63 -36.05
N SER A 358 2.80 -1.96 -36.11
CA SER A 358 4.08 -2.66 -36.32
C SER A 358 5.17 -2.30 -35.29
N LEU A 359 4.77 -2.07 -34.05
CA LEU A 359 5.67 -1.79 -32.93
C LEU A 359 5.63 -2.94 -31.91
N THR A 360 6.73 -3.14 -31.21
CA THR A 360 6.73 -4.01 -30.03
C THR A 360 6.16 -3.23 -28.83
N LEU A 361 5.43 -3.92 -27.95
CA LEU A 361 4.89 -3.30 -26.73
C LEU A 361 5.98 -2.61 -25.87
N PRO A 362 7.18 -3.18 -25.66
CA PRO A 362 8.25 -2.49 -24.96
C PRO A 362 8.69 -1.20 -25.64
N ALA A 363 8.80 -1.17 -26.98
CA ALA A 363 9.17 0.03 -27.71
C ALA A 363 8.11 1.13 -27.55
N LEU A 364 6.82 0.78 -27.66
CA LEU A 364 5.72 1.73 -27.45
C LEU A 364 5.71 2.27 -26.01
N ASN A 365 5.87 1.39 -25.00
CA ASN A 365 5.95 1.80 -23.60
C ASN A 365 7.13 2.73 -23.33
N SER A 366 8.30 2.45 -23.91
CA SER A 366 9.47 3.30 -23.77
C SER A 366 9.23 4.71 -24.35
N ARG A 367 8.52 4.81 -25.48
CA ARG A 367 8.17 6.09 -26.10
C ARG A 367 7.17 6.86 -25.25
N LEU A 368 6.15 6.19 -24.73
CA LEU A 368 5.12 6.80 -23.86
C LEU A 368 5.66 7.40 -22.54
N LEU A 369 6.90 7.10 -22.16
CA LEU A 369 7.57 7.77 -21.04
C LEU A 369 7.88 9.25 -21.35
N SER A 370 8.06 9.60 -22.62
CA SER A 370 8.53 10.94 -23.05
C SER A 370 7.65 11.63 -24.09
N MET A 371 6.68 10.95 -24.70
CA MET A 371 5.81 11.53 -25.72
C MET A 371 4.36 11.02 -25.64
N SER A 372 3.45 11.68 -26.35
CA SER A 372 2.04 11.30 -26.44
C SER A 372 1.87 9.95 -27.16
N LEU A 373 0.66 9.37 -27.12
CA LEU A 373 0.40 8.10 -27.83
C LEU A 373 0.51 8.29 -29.34
N GLU A 374 -0.03 9.38 -29.87
CA GLU A 374 0.00 9.73 -31.29
C GLU A 374 1.44 9.97 -31.76
N ASP A 375 2.24 10.70 -30.98
CA ASP A 375 3.66 10.92 -31.28
C ASP A 375 4.46 9.62 -31.17
N ALA A 376 4.17 8.78 -30.17
CA ALA A 376 4.86 7.50 -29.98
C ALA A 376 4.65 6.54 -31.14
N LEU A 377 3.48 6.58 -31.79
CA LEU A 377 3.18 5.75 -32.94
C LEU A 377 3.83 6.25 -34.22
N THR A 378 3.97 7.57 -34.38
CA THR A 378 4.61 8.19 -35.56
C THR A 378 6.12 8.32 -35.41
N TYR A 379 6.66 8.19 -34.19
CA TYR A 379 8.08 8.33 -33.89
C TYR A 379 8.91 7.30 -34.65
N THR A 380 9.77 7.81 -35.52
CA THR A 380 10.82 7.03 -36.18
C THR A 380 12.13 7.34 -35.45
N PRO A 381 12.76 6.38 -34.75
CA PRO A 381 14.02 6.64 -34.06
C PRO A 381 15.05 7.06 -35.11
N THR A 382 15.48 8.32 -35.04
CA THR A 382 16.72 8.74 -35.68
C THR A 382 17.83 8.03 -34.93
N THR A 383 18.45 7.03 -35.55
CA THR A 383 19.47 6.18 -34.93
C THR A 383 20.75 6.93 -34.52
N GLY A 384 20.75 8.27 -34.54
CA GLY A 384 21.92 9.12 -34.30
C GLY A 384 23.06 8.89 -35.30
N ARG A 385 22.88 7.99 -36.28
CA ARG A 385 23.88 7.66 -37.27
C ARG A 385 23.80 8.63 -38.43
N TYR A 386 24.85 9.43 -38.55
CA TYR A 386 25.11 10.16 -39.78
C TYR A 386 25.34 9.16 -40.91
N SER A 387 24.75 9.44 -42.06
CA SER A 387 24.95 8.64 -43.28
C SER A 387 24.84 9.56 -44.48
N ALA A 388 25.47 9.17 -45.59
CA ALA A 388 25.39 9.91 -46.85
C ALA A 388 23.92 10.17 -47.26
N GLY A 389 23.02 9.20 -47.03
CA GLY A 389 21.59 9.35 -47.31
C GLY A 389 20.89 10.40 -46.44
N VAL A 390 21.25 10.50 -45.16
CA VAL A 390 20.72 11.53 -44.25
C VAL A 390 21.19 12.92 -44.66
N PHE A 391 22.47 13.07 -45.01
CA PHE A 391 23.01 14.35 -45.47
C PHE A 391 22.45 14.79 -46.82
N LYS A 392 22.22 13.85 -47.75
CA LYS A 392 21.55 14.14 -49.03
C LYS A 392 20.11 14.64 -48.83
N LYS A 393 19.38 14.09 -47.86
CA LYS A 393 18.00 14.51 -47.54
C LYS A 393 17.95 15.80 -46.73
N ASN A 394 18.97 16.08 -45.92
CA ASN A 394 19.02 17.22 -45.02
C ASN A 394 20.32 18.01 -45.22
N SER A 395 20.33 18.88 -46.24
CA SER A 395 21.48 19.72 -46.59
C SER A 395 21.86 20.70 -45.48
N ALA A 396 20.88 21.16 -44.69
CA ALA A 396 21.13 22.02 -43.53
C ALA A 396 21.93 21.30 -42.44
N LEU A 397 21.61 20.03 -42.16
CA LEU A 397 22.39 19.19 -41.26
C LEU A 397 23.79 18.92 -41.81
N ALA A 398 23.90 18.62 -43.11
CA ALA A 398 25.19 18.40 -43.78
C ALA A 398 26.15 19.59 -43.63
N ALA A 399 25.63 20.82 -43.77
CA ALA A 399 26.39 22.05 -43.63
C ALA A 399 26.58 22.51 -42.16
N SER A 400 25.94 21.86 -41.19
CA SER A 400 26.02 22.27 -39.80
C SER A 400 27.42 21.98 -39.21
N PRO A 401 27.90 22.81 -38.27
CA PRO A 401 29.18 22.59 -37.63
C PRO A 401 29.13 21.32 -36.77
N GLY A 402 30.22 20.57 -36.80
CA GLY A 402 30.46 19.42 -35.94
C GLY A 402 31.93 19.25 -35.62
N THR A 403 32.22 18.23 -34.85
CA THR A 403 33.56 17.84 -34.41
C THR A 403 33.82 16.40 -34.84
N LEU A 404 34.91 16.17 -35.56
CA LEU A 404 35.51 14.85 -35.73
C LEU A 404 36.45 14.62 -34.57
N TYR A 405 36.34 13.47 -33.91
CA TYR A 405 37.20 13.09 -32.82
C TYR A 405 37.81 11.72 -33.08
N PHE A 406 39.06 11.57 -32.67
CA PHE A 406 39.75 10.29 -32.54
C PHE A 406 40.24 10.18 -31.10
N VAL A 407 39.73 9.19 -30.38
CA VAL A 407 39.92 9.04 -28.94
C VAL A 407 40.40 7.65 -28.58
N LYS A 408 41.15 7.58 -27.48
CA LYS A 408 41.60 6.34 -26.83
C LYS A 408 40.77 6.14 -25.56
N ILE A 409 40.03 5.04 -25.47
CA ILE A 409 39.07 4.76 -24.40
C ILE A 409 39.59 3.59 -23.56
N ARG A 410 39.65 3.79 -22.23
CA ARG A 410 40.19 2.79 -21.30
C ARG A 410 39.07 1.97 -20.69
N PHE A 411 39.27 0.65 -20.65
CA PHE A 411 38.42 -0.33 -19.99
C PHE A 411 39.25 -1.22 -19.08
N ASP A 412 38.61 -1.94 -18.16
CA ASP A 412 39.29 -2.87 -17.25
C ASP A 412 40.05 -3.99 -18.00
N GLY A 413 39.63 -4.30 -19.23
CA GLY A 413 40.23 -5.34 -20.08
C GLY A 413 41.20 -4.85 -21.16
N GLY A 414 41.47 -3.54 -21.24
CA GLY A 414 42.37 -2.99 -22.26
C GLY A 414 41.98 -1.61 -22.75
N THR A 415 42.47 -1.25 -23.93
CA THR A 415 42.23 0.05 -24.54
C THR A 415 41.62 -0.13 -25.92
N LEU A 416 40.62 0.69 -26.26
CA LEU A 416 40.01 0.74 -27.58
C LEU A 416 40.15 2.13 -28.17
N HIS A 417 40.26 2.20 -29.49
CA HIS A 417 40.26 3.46 -30.22
C HIS A 417 38.93 3.67 -30.89
N LYS A 418 38.44 4.91 -30.90
CA LYS A 418 37.20 5.28 -31.56
C LYS A 418 37.41 6.51 -32.40
N ILE A 419 36.99 6.44 -33.65
CA ILE A 419 36.77 7.62 -34.49
C ILE A 419 35.27 7.91 -34.54
N GLY A 420 34.88 9.18 -34.56
CA GLY A 420 33.48 9.54 -34.65
C GLY A 420 33.26 11.01 -34.95
N ILE A 421 32.05 11.34 -35.41
CA ILE A 421 31.60 12.72 -35.57
C ILE A 421 30.42 13.05 -34.66
N THR A 422 30.32 14.32 -34.24
CA THR A 422 29.30 14.80 -33.31
C THR A 422 29.00 16.30 -33.51
N GLN A 423 27.75 16.72 -33.26
CA GLN A 423 27.38 18.15 -33.18
C GLN A 423 27.61 18.75 -31.77
N LYS A 424 27.87 17.89 -30.79
CA LYS A 424 28.18 18.25 -29.40
C LYS A 424 29.69 18.06 -29.17
N THR A 425 30.24 18.63 -28.12
CA THR A 425 31.62 18.37 -27.71
C THR A 425 31.90 16.88 -27.48
N THR A 426 33.12 16.43 -27.77
CA THR A 426 33.57 15.03 -27.58
C THR A 426 33.29 14.53 -26.16
N ALA A 427 33.63 15.33 -25.15
CA ALA A 427 33.36 15.03 -23.74
C ALA A 427 31.87 14.78 -23.46
N ARG A 428 30.96 15.57 -24.06
CA ARG A 428 29.51 15.38 -23.89
C ARG A 428 28.99 14.17 -24.66
N ARG A 429 29.59 13.83 -25.79
CA ARG A 429 29.20 12.66 -26.61
C ARG A 429 29.60 11.35 -25.95
N LEU A 430 30.81 11.26 -25.42
CA LEU A 430 31.35 10.06 -24.75
C LEU A 430 30.89 9.94 -23.29
N GLY A 431 30.34 11.00 -22.71
CA GLY A 431 29.66 10.93 -21.41
C GLY A 431 30.61 10.52 -20.29
N ALA A 432 30.35 9.35 -19.69
CA ALA A 432 31.06 8.87 -18.49
C ALA A 432 32.27 7.95 -18.79
N PHE A 433 32.59 7.69 -20.05
CA PHE A 433 33.75 6.86 -20.38
C PHE A 433 35.07 7.59 -20.09
N ASP A 434 36.03 6.90 -19.47
CA ASP A 434 37.40 7.39 -19.32
C ASP A 434 38.09 7.35 -20.68
N HIS A 435 38.37 8.53 -21.24
CA HIS A 435 38.91 8.67 -22.57
C HIS A 435 39.98 9.76 -22.63
N GLN A 436 40.94 9.55 -23.53
CA GLN A 436 41.98 10.49 -23.90
C GLN A 436 41.76 10.91 -25.36
N SER A 437 41.61 12.22 -25.59
CA SER A 437 41.48 12.75 -26.94
C SER A 437 42.86 12.77 -27.63
N LEU A 438 42.97 12.07 -28.76
CA LEU A 438 44.19 12.01 -29.57
C LEU A 438 44.15 13.07 -30.68
N PHE A 439 42.98 13.30 -31.26
CA PHE A 439 42.76 14.32 -32.28
C PHE A 439 41.33 14.83 -32.27
N GLU A 440 41.16 16.14 -32.44
CA GLU A 440 39.87 16.78 -32.65
C GLU A 440 39.99 17.88 -33.70
N CYS A 441 39.04 17.93 -34.63
CA CYS A 441 38.89 19.05 -35.54
C CYS A 441 37.43 19.43 -35.74
N GLU A 442 37.18 20.72 -35.96
CA GLU A 442 35.85 21.25 -36.27
C GLU A 442 35.69 21.45 -37.77
N GLY A 443 34.48 21.21 -38.28
CA GLY A 443 34.19 21.32 -39.71
C GLY A 443 32.71 21.13 -40.01
N LYS A 444 32.34 21.12 -41.28
CA LYS A 444 30.97 20.75 -41.67
C LYS A 444 30.80 19.24 -41.49
N LEU A 445 29.66 18.82 -40.95
CA LEU A 445 29.41 17.40 -40.69
C LEU A 445 29.60 16.48 -41.91
N ILE A 446 29.27 16.95 -43.11
CA ILE A 446 29.47 16.15 -44.33
C ILE A 446 30.95 15.92 -44.63
N ASP A 447 31.79 16.95 -44.53
CA ASP A 447 33.22 16.85 -44.78
C ASP A 447 33.88 15.95 -43.73
N LEU A 448 33.49 16.12 -42.46
CA LEU A 448 33.96 15.29 -41.34
C LEU A 448 33.54 13.81 -41.49
N TYR A 449 32.31 13.57 -41.96
CA TYR A 449 31.83 12.22 -42.27
C TYR A 449 32.64 11.57 -43.39
N GLU A 450 32.96 12.30 -44.45
CA GLU A 450 33.79 11.77 -45.54
C GLU A 450 35.18 11.37 -45.05
N ILE A 451 35.80 12.18 -44.17
CA ILE A 451 37.07 11.84 -43.52
C ILE A 451 36.93 10.59 -42.65
N GLU A 452 35.91 10.54 -41.77
CA GLU A 452 35.64 9.37 -40.92
C GLU A 452 35.51 8.08 -41.76
N GLN A 453 34.69 8.11 -42.82
CA GLN A 453 34.48 6.95 -43.69
C GLN A 453 35.73 6.56 -44.48
N ALA A 454 36.54 7.54 -44.93
CA ALA A 454 37.82 7.28 -45.57
C ALA A 454 38.79 6.59 -44.61
N THR A 455 38.88 7.06 -43.36
CA THR A 455 39.72 6.45 -42.32
C THR A 455 39.27 5.04 -41.99
N VAL A 456 37.97 4.82 -41.77
CA VAL A 456 37.41 3.48 -41.52
C VAL A 456 37.73 2.53 -42.66
N LYS A 457 37.69 3.00 -43.91
CA LYS A 457 38.00 2.19 -45.09
C LYS A 457 39.49 1.82 -45.16
N VAL A 458 40.40 2.74 -44.86
CA VAL A 458 41.87 2.50 -44.90
C VAL A 458 42.33 1.58 -43.77
N PHE A 459 41.69 1.64 -42.60
CA PHE A 459 42.02 0.85 -41.41
C PHE A 459 41.00 -0.28 -41.16
N ALA A 460 40.36 -0.78 -42.21
CA ALA A 460 39.27 -1.76 -42.09
C ALA A 460 39.72 -3.08 -41.43
N GLN A 461 40.99 -3.46 -41.61
CA GLN A 461 41.64 -4.63 -41.02
C GLN A 461 41.82 -4.53 -39.51
N CYS A 462 41.89 -3.31 -38.96
CA CYS A 462 42.03 -3.05 -37.53
C CYS A 462 40.66 -2.89 -36.83
N LEU A 463 39.54 -3.02 -37.56
CA LEU A 463 38.20 -2.84 -37.01
C LEU A 463 37.90 -3.90 -35.95
N PHE A 464 37.47 -3.41 -34.79
CA PHE A 464 37.02 -4.25 -33.70
C PHE A 464 35.56 -3.97 -33.38
N ARG A 465 34.72 -5.01 -33.44
CA ARG A 465 33.31 -4.89 -33.03
C ARG A 465 33.20 -5.11 -31.54
N ALA A 466 33.14 -4.02 -30.78
CA ALA A 466 32.88 -4.07 -29.34
C ALA A 466 31.51 -4.75 -29.04
N GLU A 467 31.42 -5.40 -27.87
CA GLU A 467 30.19 -6.03 -27.36
C GLU A 467 29.05 -5.01 -27.15
N GLU A 468 27.84 -5.52 -26.87
CA GLU A 468 26.57 -4.85 -27.17
C GLU A 468 26.34 -3.44 -26.57
N GLU A 469 27.10 -3.05 -25.56
CA GLU A 469 26.86 -1.85 -24.75
C GLU A 469 27.51 -0.57 -25.28
N PHE A 470 28.35 -0.64 -26.32
CA PHE A 470 29.07 0.53 -26.83
C PHE A 470 28.39 1.18 -28.07
N GLU A 471 27.99 2.46 -27.96
CA GLU A 471 27.34 3.19 -29.05
C GLU A 471 28.33 3.50 -30.20
N GLY A 472 27.96 3.12 -31.43
CA GLY A 472 28.82 3.25 -32.62
C GLY A 472 29.81 2.09 -32.75
N ARG A 473 29.28 0.88 -32.98
CA ARG A 473 30.02 -0.39 -33.10
C ARG A 473 30.86 -0.50 -34.37
N THR A 474 30.66 0.39 -35.33
CA THR A 474 31.25 0.31 -36.66
C THR A 474 32.51 1.18 -36.80
N GLU A 475 32.78 2.03 -35.81
CA GLU A 475 33.86 3.02 -35.83
C GLU A 475 34.85 2.80 -34.66
N THR A 476 35.04 1.56 -34.23
CA THR A 476 35.96 1.16 -33.15
C THR A 476 37.09 0.26 -33.64
N PHE A 477 38.28 0.44 -33.10
CA PHE A 477 39.50 -0.23 -33.52
C PHE A 477 40.30 -0.75 -32.32
N LEU A 478 41.08 -1.80 -32.55
CA LEU A 478 42.17 -2.22 -31.70
C LEU A 478 43.47 -1.87 -32.42
N LEU A 479 44.13 -0.79 -31.99
CA LEU A 479 45.35 -0.30 -32.62
C LEU A 479 46.55 -0.52 -31.69
N THR A 480 47.65 -0.95 -32.28
CA THR A 480 48.99 -0.81 -31.71
C THR A 480 49.42 0.66 -31.70
N ASP A 481 50.47 0.99 -30.94
CA ASP A 481 50.98 2.38 -30.89
C ASP A 481 51.50 2.88 -32.26
N GLU A 482 51.93 1.98 -33.15
CA GLU A 482 52.35 2.31 -34.51
C GLU A 482 51.14 2.59 -35.40
N GLU A 483 50.13 1.73 -35.39
CA GLU A 483 48.88 1.93 -36.15
C GLU A 483 48.11 3.17 -35.67
N GLU A 484 48.14 3.48 -34.37
CA GLU A 484 47.58 4.72 -33.80
C GLU A 484 48.22 5.96 -34.45
N ARG A 485 49.54 5.97 -34.59
CA ARG A 485 50.28 7.07 -35.25
C ARG A 485 49.97 7.15 -36.75
N LEU A 486 49.95 6.00 -37.44
CA LEU A 486 49.61 5.95 -38.86
C LEU A 486 48.20 6.49 -39.13
N MET A 487 47.23 6.15 -38.26
CA MET A 487 45.87 6.67 -38.35
C MET A 487 45.82 8.18 -38.07
N LEU A 488 46.59 8.66 -37.08
CA LEU A 488 46.68 10.09 -36.77
C LEU A 488 47.30 10.89 -37.93
N ASP A 489 48.36 10.38 -38.54
CA ASP A 489 49.00 10.99 -39.72
C ASP A 489 48.04 11.03 -40.91
N PHE A 490 47.29 9.94 -41.14
CA PHE A 490 46.25 9.88 -42.18
C PHE A 490 45.14 10.92 -41.97
N ILE A 491 44.61 11.03 -40.75
CA ILE A 491 43.53 11.99 -40.42
C ILE A 491 44.02 13.44 -40.54
N THR A 492 45.27 13.72 -40.13
CA THR A 492 45.84 15.08 -40.17
C THR A 492 46.31 15.51 -41.56
N GLY A 493 46.34 14.59 -42.52
CA GLY A 493 46.84 14.84 -43.87
C GLY A 493 48.36 15.01 -43.93
N ALA A 494 49.09 14.60 -42.89
CA ALA A 494 50.54 14.48 -42.95
C ALA A 494 50.87 13.37 -43.95
N GLN A 495 51.62 13.69 -45.01
CA GLN A 495 52.02 12.71 -46.03
C GLN A 495 52.72 11.54 -45.33
N PRO A 496 52.14 10.32 -45.33
CA PRO A 496 52.78 9.19 -44.68
C PRO A 496 54.09 8.90 -45.39
N THR A 497 55.17 8.71 -44.63
CA THR A 497 56.42 8.20 -45.20
C THR A 497 56.11 6.83 -45.80
N THR A 498 56.26 6.73 -47.12
CA THR A 498 55.62 5.72 -47.99
C THR A 498 56.06 4.27 -47.70
N THR A 499 56.99 4.08 -46.77
CA THR A 499 57.54 2.79 -46.35
C THR A 499 56.66 1.98 -45.40
N GLY A 500 55.61 2.54 -44.78
CA GLY A 500 54.81 1.82 -43.76
C GLY A 500 53.43 1.31 -44.20
N LEU A 501 52.85 1.83 -45.29
CA LEU A 501 51.45 1.54 -45.66
C LEU A 501 51.28 0.34 -46.60
N THR A 502 52.35 -0.11 -47.25
CA THR A 502 52.30 -1.25 -48.19
C THR A 502 52.27 -2.60 -47.50
N ASP A 503 52.62 -2.68 -46.21
CA ASP A 503 52.57 -3.91 -45.41
C ASP A 503 51.23 -4.12 -44.67
N LEU A 504 50.28 -3.17 -44.79
CA LEU A 504 48.97 -3.19 -44.09
C LEU A 504 47.77 -3.48 -45.00
N ALA A 505 47.95 -3.52 -46.32
CA ALA A 505 46.92 -3.85 -47.32
C ALA A 505 47.18 -5.24 -47.91
#